data_AF-A0A5R2MRI6-F1
#
_entry.id   AF-A0A5R2MRI6-F1
#
_cell.length_a   1.000
_cell.length_b   1.000
_cell.length_c   1.000
_cell.angle_alpha   90.00
_cell.angle_beta   90.00
_cell.angle_gamma   90.00
#
_symmetry.space_group_name_H-M   'P 1'
#
loop_
_entity.id
_entity.type
_entity.pdbx_description
1 polymer ?
#
loop_
_entity_poly.entity_id
_entity_poly.type
_entity_poly.pdbx_seq_one_letter_code
_entity_poly.pdbx_strand_id
1 'polypeptide(L)'
;RYGVAGRPRPEGPVIWIHAASVGETLAVVPLVESILDYGVNIVLTTGTVTSAQVVDERLGDRIIHQYVPLDLKPAVSRFLDHWKPDLAIIAES
;
A
#
# COMPACT_ATOMS: atom_id res chain seq x y z
N ARG A 1 -4.07 -14.02 -0.98
CA ARG A 1 -3.13 -12.88 -1.03
C ARG A 1 -1.71 -13.40 -1.31
N TYR A 2 -1.48 -13.94 -2.50
CA TYR A 2 -0.20 -14.61 -2.83
C TYR A 2 0.85 -13.64 -3.38
N GLY A 3 0.73 -12.33 -3.14
CA GLY A 3 1.67 -11.32 -3.63
C GLY A 3 1.61 -11.03 -5.13
N VAL A 4 0.55 -11.47 -5.82
CA VAL A 4 0.34 -11.15 -7.23
C VAL A 4 -0.34 -9.78 -7.32
N ALA A 5 0.30 -8.85 -8.02
CA ALA A 5 -0.23 -7.51 -8.24
C ALA A 5 -1.29 -7.48 -9.34
N GLY A 6 -2.37 -6.71 -9.12
CA GLY A 6 -3.44 -6.52 -10.10
C GLY A 6 -3.23 -5.36 -11.06
N ARG A 7 -2.19 -4.54 -10.86
CA ARG A 7 -1.85 -3.37 -11.67
C ARG A 7 -0.35 -3.38 -11.98
N PRO A 8 0.10 -2.86 -13.15
CA PRO A 8 1.52 -2.72 -13.45
C PRO A 8 2.19 -1.75 -12.45
N ARG A 9 3.49 -1.93 -12.20
CA ARG A 9 4.26 -0.95 -11.42
C ARG A 9 4.35 0.37 -12.22
N PRO A 10 3.98 1.53 -11.65
CA PRO A 10 4.14 2.82 -12.31
C PRO A 10 5.62 3.19 -12.48
N GLU A 11 5.90 4.08 -13.44
CA GLU A 11 7.23 4.67 -13.60
C GLU A 11 7.52 5.67 -12.47
N GLY A 12 8.82 5.84 -12.15
CA GLY A 12 9.28 6.73 -11.09
C GLY A 12 9.30 6.10 -9.69
N PRO A 13 9.45 6.92 -8.63
CA PRO A 13 9.56 6.44 -7.26
C PRO A 13 8.23 5.87 -6.76
N VAL A 14 8.31 4.79 -5.99
CA VAL A 14 7.17 4.12 -5.35
C VAL A 14 7.45 3.95 -3.87
N ILE A 15 6.54 4.45 -3.04
CA ILE A 15 6.55 4.19 -1.60
C ILE A 15 5.53 3.10 -1.30
N TRP A 16 5.94 2.08 -0.57
CA TRP A 16 5.04 1.10 0.00
C TRP A 16 4.63 1.53 1.40
N ILE A 17 3.32 1.64 1.65
CA ILE A 17 2.77 1.92 2.96
C ILE A 17 1.93 0.71 3.42
N HIS A 18 2.19 0.17 4.61
CA HIS A 18 1.34 -0.84 5.23
C HIS A 18 0.59 -0.24 6.42
N ALA A 19 -0.73 -0.49 6.50
CA ALA A 19 -1.54 -0.18 7.67
C ALA A 19 -2.30 -1.45 8.12
N ALA A 20 -2.03 -1.91 9.34
CA ALA A 20 -2.53 -3.21 9.81
C ALA A 20 -4.03 -3.18 10.17
N SER A 21 -4.53 -2.04 10.62
CA SER A 21 -5.90 -1.83 11.14
C SER A 21 -6.58 -0.60 10.55
N VAL A 22 -7.85 -0.39 10.91
CA VAL A 22 -8.60 0.81 10.52
C VAL A 22 -8.00 2.07 11.16
N GLY A 23 -7.55 1.98 12.42
CA GLY A 23 -6.94 3.10 13.14
C GLY A 23 -5.65 3.57 12.47
N GLU A 24 -4.74 2.65 12.14
CA GLU A 24 -3.51 2.98 11.40
C GLU A 24 -3.82 3.47 9.99
N THR A 25 -4.84 2.90 9.33
CA THR A 25 -5.25 3.36 8.00
C THR A 25 -5.67 4.84 8.06
N LEU A 26 -6.50 5.22 9.02
CA LEU A 26 -6.90 6.62 9.21
C LEU A 26 -5.71 7.52 9.57
N ALA A 27 -4.77 7.02 10.38
CA ALA A 27 -3.59 7.76 10.79
C ALA A 27 -2.64 8.06 9.62
N VAL A 28 -2.49 7.15 8.65
CA VAL A 28 -1.59 7.35 7.50
C VAL A 28 -2.21 8.16 6.37
N VAL A 29 -3.54 8.34 6.30
CA VAL A 29 -4.20 9.08 5.20
C VAL A 29 -3.60 10.48 4.99
N PRO A 30 -3.45 11.36 6.00
CA PRO A 30 -2.88 12.69 5.79
C PRO A 30 -1.42 12.65 5.28
N LEU A 31 -0.65 11.65 5.73
CA LEU A 31 0.72 11.45 5.24
C LEU A 31 0.73 11.01 3.77
N VAL A 32 -0.17 10.09 3.40
CA VAL A 32 -0.35 9.63 2.02
C VAL A 32 -0.69 10.82 1.12
N GLU A 33 -1.65 11.66 1.50
CA GLU A 33 -2.03 12.84 0.72
C GLU A 33 -0.84 13.79 0.55
N SER A 34 -0.09 14.05 1.62
CA SER A 34 1.09 14.91 1.52
C SER A 34 2.17 14.34 0.61
N ILE A 35 2.39 13.03 0.60
CA ILE A 35 3.37 12.38 -0.29
C ILE A 35 2.92 12.49 -1.75
N LEU A 36 1.63 12.33 -2.02
CA LEU A 36 1.08 12.44 -3.38
C LEU A 36 1.30 13.82 -4.00
N ASP A 37 1.31 14.88 -3.20
CA ASP A 37 1.58 16.25 -3.67
C ASP A 37 3.00 16.42 -4.23
N TYR A 38 3.95 15.55 -3.87
CA TYR A 38 5.30 15.51 -4.45
C TYR A 38 5.37 14.70 -5.76
N GLY A 39 4.25 14.16 -6.24
CA GLY A 39 4.20 13.32 -7.45
C GLY A 39 4.79 11.92 -7.26
N VAL A 40 4.84 11.43 -6.01
CA VAL A 40 5.38 10.10 -5.69
C VAL A 40 4.26 9.06 -5.72
N ASN A 41 4.50 7.91 -6.37
CA ASN A 41 3.52 6.83 -6.42
C ASN A 41 3.44 6.10 -5.08
N ILE A 42 2.25 5.66 -4.70
CA ILE A 42 2.03 4.90 -3.45
C ILE A 42 1.34 3.58 -3.76
N VAL A 43 1.93 2.49 -3.25
CA VAL A 43 1.22 1.22 -3.05
C VAL A 43 0.88 1.08 -1.57
N LEU A 44 -0.41 1.05 -1.25
CA LEU A 44 -0.88 0.92 0.14
C LEU A 44 -1.45 -0.46 0.37
N THR A 45 -0.99 -1.14 1.42
CA THR A 45 -1.48 -2.46 1.81
C THR A 45 -2.24 -2.46 3.13
N THR A 46 -3.36 -3.17 3.16
CA THR A 46 -4.13 -3.42 4.39
C THR A 46 -4.40 -4.89 4.61
N GLY A 47 -4.65 -5.25 5.87
CA GLY A 47 -4.97 -6.61 6.29
C GLY A 47 -6.46 -6.95 6.26
N THR A 48 -7.37 -5.98 6.25
CA THR A 48 -8.81 -6.20 6.45
C THR A 48 -9.65 -5.53 5.36
N VAL A 49 -10.86 -6.05 5.15
CA VAL A 49 -11.84 -5.47 4.21
C VAL A 49 -12.25 -4.07 4.66
N THR A 50 -12.48 -3.87 5.96
CA THR A 50 -12.86 -2.57 6.52
C THR A 50 -11.77 -1.51 6.29
N SER A 51 -10.50 -1.84 6.52
CA SER A 51 -9.40 -0.94 6.18
C SER A 51 -9.34 -0.64 4.68
N ALA A 52 -9.59 -1.64 3.81
CA ALA A 52 -9.62 -1.42 2.37
C ALA A 52 -10.76 -0.48 1.93
N GLN A 53 -11.94 -0.58 2.53
CA GLN A 53 -13.05 0.34 2.30
C GLN A 53 -12.69 1.77 2.70
N VAL A 54 -12.04 1.95 3.86
CA VAL A 54 -11.56 3.27 4.29
C VAL A 54 -10.55 3.85 3.31
N VAL A 55 -9.64 3.02 2.78
CA VAL A 55 -8.69 3.45 1.74
C VAL A 55 -9.42 3.91 0.48
N ASP A 56 -10.37 3.12 0.00
CA ASP A 56 -11.15 3.45 -1.21
C ASP A 56 -11.95 4.76 -1.02
N GLU A 57 -12.64 4.91 0.10
CA GLU A 57 -13.43 6.11 0.43
C GLU A 57 -12.57 7.38 0.55
N ARG A 58 -11.35 7.27 1.10
CA ARG A 58 -10.49 8.43 1.40
C ARG A 58 -9.52 8.76 0.28
N LEU A 59 -8.95 7.75 -0.37
CA LEU A 59 -7.84 7.89 -1.31
C LEU A 59 -8.26 7.52 -2.74
N GLY A 60 -9.22 6.61 -2.90
CA GLY A 60 -9.75 6.18 -4.19
C GLY A 60 -8.64 5.76 -5.16
N ASP A 61 -8.78 6.15 -6.42
CA ASP A 61 -7.82 5.84 -7.48
C ASP A 61 -6.51 6.66 -7.43
N ARG A 62 -6.32 7.54 -6.43
CA ARG A 62 -5.07 8.33 -6.28
C ARG A 62 -3.88 7.46 -5.88
N ILE A 63 -4.14 6.28 -5.32
CA ILE A 63 -3.12 5.31 -4.92
C ILE A 63 -3.41 3.93 -5.51
N ILE A 64 -2.46 3.02 -5.38
CA ILE A 64 -2.69 1.61 -5.67
C ILE A 64 -2.92 0.88 -4.35
N HIS A 65 -4.15 0.43 -4.11
CA HIS A 65 -4.42 -0.46 -2.97
C HIS A 65 -4.18 -1.91 -3.37
N GLN A 66 -3.54 -2.66 -2.49
CA GLN A 66 -3.47 -4.11 -2.60
C GLN A 66 -3.52 -4.72 -1.20
N TYR A 67 -4.24 -5.82 -1.01
CA TYR A 67 -4.11 -6.54 0.24
C TYR A 67 -2.67 -7.03 0.50
N VAL A 68 -2.24 -6.92 1.76
CA VAL A 68 -0.91 -7.36 2.21
C VAL A 68 -0.66 -8.82 1.81
N PRO A 69 0.51 -9.19 1.26
CA PRO A 69 0.81 -10.59 0.94
C PRO A 69 0.76 -11.44 2.22
N LEU A 70 0.45 -12.73 2.05
CA LEU A 70 0.67 -13.71 3.12
C LEU A 70 2.15 -13.73 3.49
N ASP A 71 2.45 -13.94 4.77
CA ASP A 71 3.81 -14.07 5.30
C ASP A 71 4.44 -15.42 4.91
N LEU A 72 4.65 -15.55 3.60
CA LEU A 72 5.26 -16.70 2.95
C LEU A 72 6.27 -16.14 1.97
N LYS A 73 7.51 -16.65 2.02
CA LYS A 73 8.61 -16.18 1.16
C LYS A 73 8.19 -16.01 -0.31
N PRO A 74 7.50 -16.97 -0.97
CA PRO A 74 7.09 -16.78 -2.37
C PRO A 74 6.10 -15.63 -2.59
N ALA A 75 5.22 -15.36 -1.64
CA ALA A 75 4.24 -14.28 -1.75
C ALA A 75 4.88 -12.92 -1.51
N VAL A 76 5.72 -12.80 -0.49
CA VAL A 76 6.46 -11.56 -0.20
C VAL A 76 7.44 -11.26 -1.34
N SER A 77 8.18 -12.25 -1.84
CA SER A 77 9.08 -12.08 -2.99
C SER A 77 8.34 -11.57 -4.22
N ARG A 78 7.21 -12.18 -4.62
CA ARG A 78 6.43 -11.67 -5.76
C ARG A 78 5.95 -10.23 -5.57
N PHE A 79 5.52 -9.87 -4.36
CA PHE A 79 5.11 -8.50 -4.06
C PHE A 79 6.28 -7.52 -4.24
N LEU A 80 7.43 -7.81 -3.65
CA LEU A 80 8.61 -6.95 -3.70
C LEU A 80 9.25 -6.91 -5.09
N ASP A 81 9.31 -8.05 -5.79
CA ASP A 81 9.88 -8.15 -7.13
C ASP A 81 9.05 -7.38 -8.17
N HIS A 82 7.73 -7.33 -8.00
CA HIS A 82 6.84 -6.53 -8.82
C HIS A 82 6.88 -5.05 -8.44
N TRP A 83 6.62 -4.75 -7.16
CA TRP A 83 6.45 -3.37 -6.72
C TRP A 83 7.74 -2.62 -6.48
N LYS A 84 8.89 -3.28 -6.25
CA LYS A 84 10.22 -2.67 -6.07
C LYS A 84 10.21 -1.33 -5.31
N PRO A 85 9.63 -1.26 -4.11
CA PRO A 85 9.45 0.02 -3.42
C PRO A 85 10.80 0.66 -3.08
N ASP A 86 10.88 1.98 -3.24
CA ASP A 86 12.05 2.80 -2.92
C ASP A 86 12.11 3.14 -1.41
N LEU A 87 10.94 3.12 -0.75
CA LEU A 87 10.79 3.27 0.70
C LEU A 87 9.61 2.43 1.18
N ALA A 88 9.72 1.86 2.37
CA ALA A 88 8.63 1.19 3.07
C ALA A 88 8.28 1.93 4.37
N ILE A 89 7.00 2.17 4.61
CA ILE A 89 6.45 2.74 5.84
C ILE A 89 5.46 1.73 6.41
N ILE A 90 5.66 1.31 7.65
CA ILE A 90 4.79 0.36 8.34
C ILE A 90 4.12 1.08 9.49
N ALA A 91 2.79 1.10 9.50
CA ALA A 91 1.98 1.58 10.59
C ALA A 91 1.29 0.38 11.26
N GLU A 92 1.85 0.00 12.41
CA GLU A 92 1.41 -1.10 13.26
C GLU A 92 1.55 -0.70 14.74
N SER A 93 0.77 -1.33 15.61
CA SER A 93 0.75 -1.10 17.06
C SER A 93 1.39 -2.27 17.82
#